data_AF-A0A9N9F610-F1
#
_entry.id   AF-A0A9N9F610-F1
#
_cell.length_a   1.000
_cell.length_b   1.000
_cell.length_c   1.000
_cell.angle_alpha   90.00
_cell.angle_beta   90.00
_cell.angle_gamma   90.00
#
_symmetry.space_group_name_H-M   'P 1'
#
loop_
_entity.id
_entity.type
_entity.pdbx_description
1 polymer ?
#
loop_
_entity_poly.entity_id
_entity_poly.type
_entity_poly.pdbx_seq_one_letter_code
_entity_poly.pdbx_strand_id
1 'polypeptide(L)'
;MIFEHNETAYGQNLRGFNAFVPDAFGSNPAQMEQYYNQIYVYGPDPRFPISPAALAGAAAYKAVKLHEENYHLSGLNPRQNHNYAINLIRESAANEANLLLQRFPLPGVDPMIVVVSAEAGAHRLYDHENFL
;
A
#
# COMPACT_ATOMS: atom_id res chain seq x y z
N MET A 1 -5.85 -18.17 27.95
CA MET A 1 -5.88 -18.20 26.48
C MET A 1 -5.13 -16.95 26.03
N ILE A 2 -3.85 -17.10 25.71
CA ILE A 2 -2.99 -15.97 25.34
C ILE A 2 -3.15 -15.82 23.83
N PHE A 3 -3.73 -14.71 23.39
CA PHE A 3 -3.76 -14.35 21.98
C PHE A 3 -2.33 -13.95 21.60
N GLU A 4 -1.60 -14.86 20.98
CA GLU A 4 -0.34 -14.55 20.31
C GLU A 4 -0.61 -13.46 19.27
N HIS A 5 -0.21 -12.24 19.61
CA HIS A 5 -0.10 -11.15 18.65
C HIS A 5 0.97 -11.56 17.65
N ASN A 6 0.55 -11.86 16.43
CA ASN A 6 1.45 -12.11 15.32
C ASN A 6 2.00 -10.75 14.86
N GLU A 7 2.90 -10.17 15.65
CA GLU A 7 3.60 -8.93 15.35
C GLU A 7 4.47 -9.14 14.10
N THR A 8 3.95 -8.78 12.92
CA THR A 8 4.77 -8.76 11.69
C THR A 8 5.65 -7.51 11.67
N ALA A 9 6.65 -7.50 12.54
CA ALA A 9 7.75 -6.56 12.53
C ALA A 9 8.59 -6.78 11.26
N TYR A 10 8.22 -6.11 10.15
CA TYR A 10 9.02 -6.13 8.94
C TYR A 10 10.06 -5.00 8.96
N GLY A 11 11.30 -5.46 9.16
CA GLY A 11 12.60 -4.96 8.68
C GLY A 11 12.69 -3.52 8.19
N GLN A 12 13.58 -2.77 8.87
CA GLN A 12 14.24 -1.53 8.47
C GLN A 12 13.90 -1.03 7.06
N ASN A 13 13.21 0.12 7.00
CA ASN A 13 13.35 1.02 5.86
C ASN A 13 14.83 1.33 5.62
N LEU A 14 15.21 1.68 4.39
CA LEU A 14 16.55 2.14 3.96
C LEU A 14 17.17 3.27 4.81
N ARG A 15 16.43 3.81 5.80
CA ARG A 15 16.83 4.85 6.76
C ARG A 15 16.82 4.42 8.23
N GLY A 16 16.69 3.12 8.54
CA GLY A 16 16.84 2.60 9.91
C GLY A 16 15.67 2.88 10.87
N PHE A 17 14.51 3.31 10.37
CA PHE A 17 13.32 3.47 11.20
C PHE A 17 12.52 2.17 11.28
N ASN A 18 12.30 1.69 12.51
CA ASN A 18 11.29 0.69 12.83
C ASN A 18 9.93 1.41 12.90
N ALA A 19 9.25 1.55 11.76
CA ALA A 19 7.87 2.02 11.76
C ALA A 19 7.01 0.91 12.35
N PHE A 20 6.49 1.11 13.56
CA PHE A 20 5.46 0.25 14.13
C PHE A 20 4.18 0.48 13.31
N VAL A 21 3.97 -0.33 12.27
CA VAL A 21 2.73 -0.32 11.50
C VAL A 21 1.89 -1.46 12.07
N PRO A 22 0.83 -1.16 12.85
CA PRO A 22 -0.05 -2.20 13.39
C PRO A 22 -0.69 -2.90 12.20
N ASP A 23 -0.25 -4.13 11.89
CA ASP A 23 -0.51 -4.81 10.62
C ASP A 23 -0.38 -3.84 9.43
N ALA A 24 0.84 -3.68 8.89
CA ALA A 24 1.08 -2.93 7.67
C ALA A 24 -0.11 -3.09 6.72
N PHE A 25 -0.77 -1.97 6.37
CA PHE A 25 -2.12 -1.85 5.79
C PHE A 25 -2.27 -2.57 4.43
N GLY A 26 -2.03 -3.87 4.44
CA GLY A 26 -0.99 -4.48 3.61
C GLY A 26 -1.17 -5.98 3.38
N SER A 27 -1.85 -6.68 4.28
CA SER A 27 -2.02 -8.13 4.25
C SER A 27 -3.39 -8.58 3.73
N ASN A 28 -4.39 -7.69 3.69
CA ASN A 28 -5.74 -8.04 3.25
C ASN A 28 -6.12 -7.29 1.95
N PRO A 29 -6.06 -7.96 0.78
CA PRO A 29 -6.44 -7.38 -0.50
C PRO A 29 -7.85 -6.78 -0.52
N ALA A 30 -8.83 -7.46 0.10
CA ALA A 30 -10.21 -7.00 0.13
C ALA A 30 -10.37 -5.69 0.92
N GLN A 31 -9.58 -5.52 1.99
CA GLN A 31 -9.60 -4.27 2.76
C GLN A 31 -8.96 -3.12 1.98
N MET A 32 -7.87 -3.38 1.28
CA MET A 32 -7.24 -2.37 0.41
C MET A 32 -8.15 -1.94 -0.74
N GLU A 33 -8.83 -2.90 -1.37
CA GLU A 33 -9.81 -2.64 -2.42
C GLU A 33 -10.95 -1.77 -1.89
N GLN A 34 -11.43 -2.03 -0.67
CA GLN A 34 -12.44 -1.19 -0.02
C GLN A 34 -11.93 0.24 0.17
N TYR A 35 -10.70 0.44 0.64
CA TYR A 35 -10.11 1.77 0.79
C TYR A 35 -9.95 2.49 -0.56
N TYR A 36 -9.49 1.78 -1.59
CA TYR A 36 -9.41 2.28 -2.95
C TYR A 36 -10.78 2.74 -3.45
N ASN A 37 -11.80 1.90 -3.30
CA ASN A 37 -13.16 2.20 -3.75
C ASN A 37 -13.74 3.42 -3.01
N GLN A 38 -13.51 3.53 -1.70
CA GLN A 38 -13.93 4.69 -0.91
C GLN A 38 -13.25 6.00 -1.37
N ILE A 39 -11.97 5.96 -1.76
CA ILE A 39 -11.23 7.17 -2.10
C ILE A 39 -11.40 7.56 -3.58
N TYR A 40 -11.39 6.59 -4.50
CA TYR A 40 -11.33 6.84 -5.94
C TYR A 40 -12.65 6.59 -6.68
N VAL A 41 -13.49 5.65 -6.23
CA VAL A 41 -14.69 5.23 -6.98
C VAL A 41 -15.94 5.95 -6.47
N TYR A 42 -16.23 5.84 -5.18
CA TYR A 42 -17.43 6.42 -4.58
C TYR A 42 -17.22 7.86 -4.11
N GLY A 43 -15.96 8.28 -3.98
CA GLY A 43 -15.57 9.53 -3.34
C GLY A 43 -15.63 9.44 -1.81
N PRO A 44 -14.84 10.25 -1.10
CA PRO A 44 -14.73 10.15 0.35
C PRO A 44 -16.08 10.46 1.00
N ASP A 45 -16.66 9.48 1.69
CA ASP A 45 -17.87 9.69 2.49
C ASP A 45 -17.54 10.69 3.60
N PRO A 46 -18.21 11.85 3.68
CA PRO A 46 -17.98 12.83 4.73
C PRO A 46 -18.25 12.28 6.15
N ARG A 47 -18.88 11.11 6.29
CA ARG A 47 -19.13 10.42 7.56
C ARG A 47 -18.01 9.46 7.97
N PHE A 48 -17.09 9.12 7.08
CA PHE A 48 -15.96 8.24 7.37
C PHE A 48 -14.65 9.05 7.37
N PRO A 49 -14.00 9.24 8.54
CA PRO A 49 -12.73 9.94 8.58
C PRO A 49 -11.66 9.13 7.84
N ILE A 50 -11.01 9.76 6.87
CA ILE A 50 -9.86 9.19 6.16
C ILE A 50 -8.73 9.01 7.17
N SER A 51 -8.37 7.76 7.39
CA SER A 51 -7.28 7.37 8.27
C SER A 51 -5.96 7.23 7.48
N PRO A 52 -4.80 7.26 8.17
CA PRO A 52 -3.51 6.93 7.57
C PRO A 52 -3.55 5.58 6.82
N ALA A 53 -4.28 4.63 7.41
CA ALA A 53 -4.57 3.30 6.86
C ALA A 53 -5.22 3.34 5.49
N ALA A 54 -6.30 4.11 5.40
CA ALA A 54 -7.10 4.20 4.18
C ALA A 54 -6.27 4.82 3.05
N LEU A 55 -5.48 5.87 3.33
CA LEU A 55 -4.60 6.46 2.33
C LEU A 55 -3.52 5.49 1.88
N ALA A 56 -2.83 4.83 2.81
CA ALA A 56 -1.76 3.90 2.48
C ALA A 56 -2.27 2.69 1.69
N GLY A 57 -3.37 2.08 2.12
CA GLY A 57 -3.96 0.91 1.46
C GLY A 57 -4.54 1.24 0.09
N ALA A 58 -5.19 2.39 -0.07
CA ALA A 58 -5.70 2.83 -1.37
C ALA A 58 -4.58 3.13 -2.36
N ALA A 59 -3.49 3.78 -1.90
CA ALA A 59 -2.30 4.01 -2.71
C ALA A 59 -1.64 2.69 -3.13
N ALA A 60 -1.50 1.75 -2.20
CA ALA A 60 -0.94 0.42 -2.46
C ALA A 60 -1.75 -0.35 -3.51
N TYR A 61 -3.07 -0.43 -3.33
CA TYR A 61 -3.96 -1.12 -4.27
C TYR A 61 -3.90 -0.53 -5.66
N LYS A 62 -3.96 0.81 -5.76
CA LYS A 62 -3.90 1.51 -7.04
C LYS A 62 -2.57 1.25 -7.76
N ALA A 63 -1.45 1.28 -7.04
CA ALA A 63 -0.14 1.02 -7.62
C ALA A 63 -0.02 -0.39 -8.21
N VAL A 64 -0.55 -1.41 -7.52
CA VAL A 64 -0.55 -2.79 -8.03
C VAL A 64 -1.46 -2.92 -9.24
N LYS A 65 -2.69 -2.39 -9.20
CA LYS A 65 -3.61 -2.46 -10.35
C LYS A 65 -3.06 -1.74 -11.59
N LEU A 66 -2.46 -0.56 -11.43
CA LEU A 66 -1.78 0.14 -12.53
C LEU A 66 -0.62 -0.67 -13.10
N HIS A 67 0.13 -1.36 -12.23
CA HIS A 67 1.20 -2.23 -12.67
C HIS A 67 0.65 -3.41 -13.48
N GLU A 68 -0.37 -4.12 -12.99
CA GLU A 68 -1.03 -5.22 -13.70
C GLU A 68 -1.56 -4.78 -15.08
N GLU A 69 -2.25 -3.64 -15.15
CA GLU A 69 -2.75 -3.06 -16.41
C GLU A 69 -1.62 -2.81 -17.42
N ASN A 70 -0.54 -2.17 -16.99
CA ASN A 70 0.62 -1.88 -17.85
C ASN A 70 1.35 -3.15 -18.31
N TYR A 71 1.38 -4.20 -17.47
CA TYR A 71 2.01 -5.48 -17.80
C TYR A 71 1.17 -6.31 -18.76
N HIS A 72 -0.16 -6.34 -18.59
CA HIS A 72 -1.07 -6.97 -19.53
C HIS A 72 -0.95 -6.36 -20.94
N LEU A 73 -0.75 -5.04 -21.03
CA LEU A 73 -0.52 -4.35 -22.30
C LEU A 73 0.84 -4.66 -22.93
N SER A 74 1.85 -4.99 -22.13
CA SER A 74 3.23 -5.18 -22.60
C SER A 74 3.58 -6.63 -22.98
N GLY A 75 2.75 -7.62 -22.61
CA GLY A 75 2.98 -9.05 -22.93
C GLY A 75 4.22 -9.65 -22.25
N LEU A 76 4.80 -8.97 -21.26
CA LEU A 76 6.00 -9.39 -20.55
C LEU A 76 5.64 -10.36 -19.41
N ASN A 77 6.45 -11.40 -19.23
CA ASN A 77 6.20 -12.44 -18.24
C ASN A 77 6.55 -11.93 -16.83
N PRO A 78 5.62 -11.87 -15.86
CA PRO A 78 5.82 -11.24 -14.54
C PRO A 78 6.97 -11.87 -13.73
N ARG A 79 7.40 -13.08 -14.09
CA ARG A 79 8.50 -13.80 -13.43
C ARG A 79 9.90 -13.38 -13.87
N GLN A 80 10.06 -12.61 -14.94
CA GLN A 80 11.39 -12.37 -15.52
C GLN A 80 12.23 -11.37 -14.70
N ASN A 81 11.64 -10.54 -13.85
CA ASN A 81 12.42 -9.72 -12.91
C ASN A 81 11.60 -9.21 -11.71
N HIS A 82 11.25 -10.11 -10.79
CA HIS A 82 10.42 -9.85 -9.60
C HIS A 82 10.92 -8.64 -8.76
N ASN A 83 12.22 -8.55 -8.50
CA ASN A 83 12.80 -7.43 -7.74
C ASN A 83 12.62 -6.08 -8.44
N TYR A 84 12.70 -6.07 -9.78
CA TYR A 84 12.47 -4.86 -10.56
C TYR A 84 11.00 -4.43 -10.51
N ALA A 85 10.08 -5.40 -10.63
CA ALA A 85 8.63 -5.15 -10.52
C ALA A 85 8.25 -4.58 -9.14
N ILE A 86 8.77 -5.18 -8.06
CA ILE A 86 8.54 -4.69 -6.69
C ILE A 86 9.03 -3.25 -6.53
N ASN A 87 10.23 -2.92 -7.01
CA ASN A 87 10.76 -1.57 -6.89
C ASN A 87 9.88 -0.53 -7.61
N LEU A 88 9.41 -0.85 -8.82
CA LEU A 88 8.48 0.01 -9.56
C LEU A 88 7.14 0.19 -8.83
N ILE A 89 6.58 -0.89 -8.29
CA ILE A 89 5.31 -0.85 -7.55
C ILE A 89 5.46 -0.01 -6.28
N ARG A 90 6.57 -0.18 -5.54
CA ARG A 90 6.85 0.62 -4.33
C ARG A 90 6.96 2.10 -4.67
N GLU A 91 7.71 2.45 -5.72
CA GLU A 91 7.83 3.84 -6.17
C GLU A 91 6.47 4.42 -6.58
N SER A 92 5.66 3.65 -7.31
CA SER A 92 4.30 4.05 -7.69
C SER A 92 3.40 4.26 -6.46
N ALA A 93 3.44 3.35 -5.49
CA ALA A 93 2.68 3.46 -4.24
C ALA A 93 3.10 4.67 -3.41
N ALA A 94 4.41 4.95 -3.33
CA ALA A 94 4.93 6.11 -2.62
C ALA A 94 4.47 7.43 -3.28
N ASN A 95 4.53 7.50 -4.61
CA ASN A 95 4.05 8.67 -5.37
C ASN A 95 2.55 8.88 -5.16
N GLU A 96 1.74 7.82 -5.22
CA GLU A 96 0.31 7.91 -5.01
C GLU A 96 -0.03 8.30 -3.56
N ALA A 97 0.67 7.76 -2.57
CA ALA A 97 0.50 8.14 -1.17
C ALA A 97 0.78 9.64 -0.95
N ASN A 98 1.82 10.18 -1.59
CA ASN A 98 2.13 11.61 -1.54
C ASN A 98 1.01 12.47 -2.17
N LEU A 99 0.45 12.05 -3.30
CA LEU A 99 -0.69 12.73 -3.92
C LEU A 99 -1.92 12.72 -3.02
N LEU A 100 -2.20 11.57 -2.39
CA LEU A 100 -3.30 11.44 -1.45
C LEU A 100 -3.12 12.31 -0.21
N LEU A 101 -1.91 12.40 0.34
CA LEU A 101 -1.59 13.25 1.48
C LEU A 101 -1.74 14.76 1.18
N GLN A 102 -1.52 15.17 -0.08
CA GLN A 102 -1.80 16.55 -0.50
C GLN A 102 -3.30 16.84 -0.57
N ARG A 103 -4.09 15.84 -0.97
CA ARG A 103 -5.56 15.96 -1.09
C ARG A 103 -6.28 15.81 0.27
N PHE A 104 -5.74 14.98 1.14
CA PHE A 104 -6.26 14.63 2.46
C PHE A 104 -5.16 14.80 3.50
N PRO A 105 -4.85 16.04 3.90
CA PRO A 105 -3.83 16.29 4.90
C PRO A 105 -4.22 15.67 6.25
N LEU A 106 -3.29 14.94 6.87
CA LEU A 106 -3.48 14.28 8.16
C LEU A 106 -2.72 15.04 9.25
N PRO A 107 -3.34 16.02 9.94
CA PRO A 107 -2.67 16.78 10.99
C PRO A 107 -2.26 15.86 12.14
N GLY A 108 -1.00 15.97 12.58
CA GLY A 108 -0.45 15.17 13.68
C GLY A 108 0.05 13.77 13.27
N VAL A 109 -0.02 13.41 11.99
CA VAL A 109 0.57 12.18 11.45
C VAL A 109 1.78 12.55 10.60
N ASP A 110 2.91 11.86 10.82
CA ASP A 110 4.06 11.99 9.94
C ASP A 110 3.71 11.41 8.55
N PRO A 111 3.73 12.21 7.47
CA PRO A 111 3.43 11.74 6.11
C PRO A 111 4.28 10.54 5.70
N MET A 112 5.51 10.45 6.20
CA MET A 112 6.42 9.34 5.88
C MET A 112 5.88 7.99 6.34
N ILE A 113 5.12 7.95 7.43
CA ILE A 113 4.49 6.71 7.92
C ILE A 113 3.50 6.16 6.88
N VAL A 114 2.72 7.04 6.24
CA VAL A 114 1.73 6.66 5.22
C VAL A 114 2.43 6.16 3.96
N VAL A 115 3.47 6.87 3.52
CA VAL A 115 4.27 6.51 2.32
C VAL A 115 4.92 5.13 2.49
N VAL A 116 5.63 4.91 3.60
CA VAL A 116 6.26 3.62 3.92
C VAL A 116 5.22 2.51 3.99
N SER A 117 4.07 2.78 4.62
CA SER A 117 2.99 1.80 4.74
C SER A 117 2.41 1.42 3.38
N ALA A 118 2.28 2.40 2.46
CA ALA A 118 1.83 2.16 1.09
C ALA A 118 2.82 1.30 0.31
N GLU A 119 4.13 1.59 0.39
CA GLU A 119 5.17 0.77 -0.24
C GLU A 119 5.13 -0.69 0.25
N ALA A 120 5.08 -0.87 1.57
CA ALA A 120 5.05 -2.19 2.19
C ALA A 120 3.77 -2.96 1.83
N GLY A 121 2.62 -2.28 1.82
CA GLY A 121 1.35 -2.86 1.42
C GLY A 121 1.33 -3.28 -0.04
N ALA A 122 1.88 -2.46 -0.93
CA ALA A 122 1.90 -2.73 -2.37
C ALA A 122 2.78 -3.94 -2.71
N HIS A 123 3.95 -4.06 -2.07
CA HIS A 123 4.81 -5.23 -2.20
C HIS A 123 4.09 -6.52 -1.76
N ARG A 124 3.46 -6.51 -0.57
CA ARG A 124 2.74 -7.68 -0.05
C ARG A 124 1.55 -8.07 -0.93
N LEU A 125 0.79 -7.09 -1.42
CA LEU A 125 -0.34 -7.34 -2.33
C LEU A 125 0.15 -7.97 -3.64
N TYR A 126 1.24 -7.45 -4.21
CA TYR A 126 1.81 -7.99 -5.44
C TYR A 126 2.28 -9.45 -5.27
N ASP A 127 2.97 -9.75 -4.18
CA ASP A 127 3.39 -11.11 -3.85
C ASP A 127 2.18 -12.04 -3.68
N HIS A 128 1.13 -11.56 -3.01
CA HIS A 128 -0.12 -12.30 -2.81
C HIS A 128 -0.84 -12.63 -4.12
N GLU A 129 -0.90 -11.69 -5.06
CA GLU A 129 -1.62 -11.89 -6.34
C GLU A 129 -0.81 -12.71 -7.36
N ASN A 130 0.52 -12.75 -7.27
CA ASN A 130 1.39 -13.31 -8.32
C ASN A 130 2.21 -14.54 -7.90
N PHE A 131 2.42 -14.78 -6.61
CA PHE A 131 3.37 -15.78 -6.11
C PHE A 131 2.83 -16.68 -4.97
N LEU A 132 1.64 -16.41 -4.45
CA LEU A 132 0.91 -17.25 -3.48
C LEU A 132 -0.27 -17.96 -4.15
#